data_AF-A0A179V2K5-F1
#
_entry.id   AF-A0A179V2K5-F1
#
_cell.length_a   1.000
_cell.length_b   1.000
_cell.length_c   1.000
_cell.angle_alpha   90.00
_cell.angle_beta   90.00
_cell.angle_gamma   90.00
#
_symmetry.space_group_name_H-M   'P 1'
#
loop_
_entity.id
_entity.type
_entity.pdbx_description
1 polymer ?
#
loop_
_entity_poly.entity_id
_entity_poly.type
_entity_poly.pdbx_seq_one_letter_code
_entity_poly.pdbx_strand_id
1 'polypeptide(L)'
;SNIIKIKSLCEICFYQKSENLIFFKIIFTCLIYKINEENHQFQYSILNIIQVTAEFILAILFEYNIKIIAHHSYVILTIRDTQLMIKTVKTLR
;
A
#
# COMPACT_ATOMS: atom_id res chain seq x y z
N SER A 1 -4.88 2.67 25.04
CA SER A 1 -5.31 1.31 25.41
C SER A 1 -4.28 0.30 24.91
N ASN A 2 -3.64 -0.46 25.80
CA ASN A 2 -2.60 -1.44 25.43
C ASN A 2 -3.13 -2.58 24.52
N ILE A 3 -4.43 -2.89 24.62
CA ILE A 3 -5.10 -3.91 23.82
C ILE A 3 -5.07 -3.57 22.33
N ILE A 4 -5.28 -2.30 21.96
CA ILE A 4 -5.28 -1.85 20.56
C ILE A 4 -3.88 -2.05 19.94
N LYS A 5 -2.82 -1.73 20.69
CA LYS A 5 -1.43 -1.89 20.24
C LYS A 5 -1.08 -3.36 19.99
N ILE A 6 -1.49 -4.26 20.89
CA ILE A 6 -1.24 -5.70 20.75
C ILE A 6 -1.96 -6.25 19.51
N LYS A 7 -3.22 -5.87 19.30
CA LYS A 7 -4.00 -6.29 18.14
C LYS A 7 -3.35 -5.85 16.82
N SER A 8 -2.89 -4.60 16.73
CA SER A 8 -2.20 -4.10 15.54
C SER A 8 -0.88 -4.82 15.27
N LEU A 9 -0.10 -5.17 16.31
CA LEU A 9 1.11 -5.97 16.15
C LEU A 9 0.81 -7.38 15.62
N CYS A 10 -0.23 -8.03 16.14
CA CYS A 10 -0.68 -9.34 15.64
C CYS A 10 -1.08 -9.27 14.17
N GLU A 11 -1.83 -8.24 13.76
CA GLU A 11 -2.21 -8.02 12.36
C GLU A 11 -0.98 -7.83 11.46
N ILE A 12 -0.01 -7.01 11.87
CA ILE A 12 1.25 -6.83 11.13
C ILE A 12 1.98 -8.17 10.97
N CYS A 13 2.16 -8.93 12.06
CA CYS A 13 2.82 -10.22 12.00
C CYS A 13 2.07 -11.23 11.12
N PHE A 14 0.73 -11.18 11.11
CA PHE A 14 -0.10 -12.03 10.27
C PHE A 14 0.11 -11.70 8.79
N TYR A 15 -0.02 -10.44 8.39
CA TYR A 15 0.12 -10.02 7.00
C TYR A 15 1.55 -10.17 6.48
N GLN A 16 2.58 -9.95 7.30
CA GLN A 16 3.97 -10.20 6.89
C GLN A 16 4.29 -11.66 6.59
N LYS A 17 3.55 -12.61 7.17
CA LYS A 17 3.70 -14.04 6.90
C LYS A 17 2.82 -14.52 5.74
N SER A 18 1.92 -13.67 5.24
CA SER A 18 0.96 -14.04 4.21
C SER A 18 1.42 -13.52 2.85
N GLU A 19 1.35 -14.37 1.83
CA GLU A 19 1.55 -13.97 0.43
C GLU A 19 0.24 -13.57 -0.25
N ASN A 20 -0.87 -13.51 0.50
CA ASN A 20 -2.17 -13.16 -0.05
C ASN A 20 -2.24 -11.66 -0.35
N LEU A 21 -2.82 -11.34 -1.51
CA LEU A 21 -3.20 -9.98 -1.85
C LEU A 21 -4.23 -9.45 -0.85
N ILE A 22 -4.02 -8.21 -0.42
CA ILE A 22 -4.83 -7.51 0.57
C ILE A 22 -6.09 -6.94 -0.09
N PHE A 23 -6.00 -6.42 -1.32
CA PHE A 23 -7.16 -5.84 -1.97
C PHE A 23 -8.10 -6.90 -2.53
N PHE A 24 -9.40 -6.66 -2.34
CA PHE A 24 -10.41 -7.51 -2.95
C PHE A 24 -10.43 -7.30 -4.46
N LYS A 25 -10.28 -8.39 -5.23
CA LYS A 25 -10.14 -8.37 -6.68
C LYS A 25 -11.23 -7.56 -7.38
N ILE A 26 -12.49 -7.76 -7.00
CA ILE A 26 -13.63 -7.07 -7.63
C ILE A 26 -13.51 -5.56 -7.48
N ILE A 27 -13.20 -5.09 -6.27
CA ILE A 27 -13.07 -3.65 -5.97
C ILE A 27 -11.89 -3.06 -6.76
N PHE A 28 -10.76 -3.76 -6.79
CA PHE A 28 -9.58 -3.32 -7.53
C PHE A 28 -9.85 -3.25 -9.04
N THR A 29 -10.50 -4.27 -9.61
CA THR A 29 -10.89 -4.27 -11.02
C THR A 29 -11.83 -3.10 -11.35
N CYS A 30 -12.84 -2.83 -10.52
CA CYS A 30 -13.71 -1.66 -10.69
C CYS A 30 -12.92 -0.35 -10.65
N LEU A 31 -11.92 -0.23 -9.77
CA LEU A 31 -11.05 0.95 -9.71
C LEU A 31 -10.24 1.13 -11.01
N ILE A 32 -9.66 0.06 -11.56
CA ILE A 32 -8.92 0.12 -12.82
C ILE A 32 -9.82 0.57 -13.98
N TYR A 33 -11.01 0.00 -14.11
CA TYR A 33 -11.97 0.43 -15.15
C TYR A 33 -12.40 1.89 -14.98
N LYS A 34 -12.56 2.36 -13.74
CA LYS A 34 -12.89 3.76 -13.46
C LYS A 34 -11.76 4.71 -13.84
N ILE A 35 -10.51 4.33 -13.59
CA ILE A 35 -9.33 5.15 -13.93
C ILE A 35 -9.11 5.17 -15.44
N ASN A 36 -9.24 4.01 -16.08
CA ASN A 36 -9.00 3.84 -17.50
C ASN A 36 -10.29 4.11 -18.30
N GLU A 37 -10.88 5.30 -18.15
CA GLU A 37 -12.21 5.73 -18.67
C GLU A 37 -12.51 5.29 -20.13
N GLU A 38 -11.49 5.03 -20.94
CA GLU A 38 -11.60 4.45 -22.27
C GLU A 38 -11.69 2.92 -22.24
N ASN A 39 -12.72 2.37 -22.87
CA ASN A 39 -13.14 0.96 -23.05
C ASN A 39 -12.06 -0.09 -23.42
N HIS A 40 -10.97 -0.19 -22.68
CA HIS A 40 -9.99 -1.24 -22.87
C HIS A 40 -10.42 -2.47 -22.08
N GLN A 41 -10.77 -3.53 -22.81
CA GLN A 41 -10.96 -4.84 -22.21
C GLN A 41 -9.58 -5.37 -21.78
N PHE A 42 -9.26 -5.22 -20.50
CA PHE A 42 -8.08 -5.86 -19.93
C PHE A 42 -8.30 -7.37 -19.83
N GLN A 43 -7.28 -8.14 -20.20
CA GLN A 43 -7.23 -9.55 -19.86
C GLN A 43 -7.16 -9.72 -18.34
N TYR A 44 -7.77 -10.78 -17.82
CA TYR A 44 -7.73 -11.09 -16.39
C TYR A 44 -6.28 -11.23 -15.86
N SER A 45 -5.38 -11.81 -16.66
CA SER A 45 -3.95 -11.90 -16.34
C SER A 45 -3.31 -10.53 -16.14
N ILE A 46 -3.64 -9.56 -17.00
CA ILE A 46 -3.15 -8.18 -16.92
C ILE A 46 -3.65 -7.51 -15.64
N LEU A 47 -4.95 -7.62 -15.34
CA LEU A 47 -5.54 -7.07 -14.11
C LEU A 47 -4.87 -7.66 -12.85
N ASN A 48 -4.57 -8.96 -12.85
CA ASN A 48 -3.88 -9.61 -11.74
C ASN A 48 -2.44 -9.10 -11.57
N ILE A 49 -1.71 -8.92 -12.67
CA ILE A 49 -0.35 -8.33 -12.64
C ILE A 49 -0.40 -6.90 -12.10
N ILE A 50 -1.31 -6.06 -12.60
CA ILE A 50 -1.48 -4.68 -12.13
C ILE A 50 -1.76 -4.66 -10.62
N GLN A 51 -2.62 -5.56 -10.12
CA GLN A 51 -2.91 -5.64 -8.69
C GLN A 51 -1.68 -6.03 -7.87
N VAL A 52 -0.98 -7.10 -8.26
CA VAL A 52 0.24 -7.56 -7.59
C VAL A 52 1.28 -6.44 -7.55
N THR A 53 1.50 -5.75 -8.68
CA THR A 53 2.45 -4.64 -8.76
C THR A 53 2.02 -3.46 -7.88
N ALA A 54 0.73 -3.09 -7.88
CA ALA A 54 0.23 -1.97 -7.10
C ALA A 54 0.38 -2.22 -5.59
N GLU A 55 0.00 -3.41 -5.11
CA GLU A 55 0.14 -3.78 -3.70
C GLU A 55 1.60 -3.86 -3.27
N PHE A 56 2.48 -4.38 -4.12
CA PHE A 56 3.91 -4.41 -3.87
C PHE A 56 4.51 -3.01 -3.72
N ILE A 57 4.16 -2.09 -4.64
CA ILE A 57 4.60 -0.69 -4.57
C ILE A 57 4.09 -0.04 -3.27
N LEU A 58 2.84 -0.27 -2.89
CA LEU A 58 2.28 0.27 -1.66
C LEU A 58 2.96 -0.31 -0.41
N ALA A 59 3.28 -1.60 -0.39
CA ALA A 59 3.99 -2.22 0.73
C ALA A 59 5.37 -1.57 0.93
N ILE A 60 6.13 -1.39 -0.16
CA ILE A 60 7.40 -0.65 -0.12
C ILE A 60 7.19 0.78 0.39
N LEU A 61 6.14 1.45 -0.10
CA LEU A 61 5.81 2.81 0.31
C LEU A 61 5.57 2.90 1.82
N PHE A 62 4.82 1.96 2.38
CA PHE A 62 4.54 1.89 3.82
C PHE A 62 5.81 1.61 4.61
N GLU A 63 6.68 0.73 4.14
CA GLU A 63 7.96 0.44 4.81
C GLU A 63 8.83 1.70 4.94
N TYR A 64 9.01 2.46 3.86
CA TYR A 64 9.77 3.72 3.91
C TYR A 64 9.13 4.76 4.82
N ASN A 65 7.81 4.88 4.77
CA ASN A 65 7.07 5.77 5.66
C ASN A 65 7.28 5.40 7.14
N ILE A 66 7.26 4.12 7.49
CA ILE A 66 7.55 3.64 8.85
C ILE A 66 8.98 4.02 9.28
N LYS A 67 9.96 3.90 8.39
CA LYS A 67 11.35 4.32 8.66
C LYS A 67 11.44 5.84 8.94
N ILE A 68 10.71 6.66 8.19
CA ILE A 68 10.70 8.12 8.38
C ILE A 68 10.07 8.49 9.72
N ILE A 69 8.90 7.94 10.07
CA ILE A 69 8.27 8.24 11.36
C ILE A 69 9.15 7.76 12.53
N ALA A 70 9.81 6.60 12.39
CA ALA A 70 10.73 6.10 13.40
C ALA A 70 11.94 7.03 13.58
N HIS A 71 12.51 7.56 12.49
CA HIS A 71 13.56 8.57 12.53
C HIS A 71 13.10 9.85 13.26
N HIS A 72 11.83 10.24 13.12
CA HIS A 72 11.24 11.38 13.81
C HIS A 72 10.63 11.04 15.19
N SER A 73 10.87 9.83 15.71
CA SER A 73 10.33 9.34 17.00
C SER A 73 8.80 9.34 17.12
N TYR A 74 8.10 9.25 15.98
CA TYR A 74 6.64 9.10 15.91
C TYR A 74 6.23 7.63 15.73
N VAL A 75 5.04 7.29 16.21
CA VAL A 75 4.45 5.94 16.14
C VAL A 75 3.23 5.89 15.20
N ILE A 76 2.73 7.06 14.76
CA ILE A 76 1.55 7.18 13.91
C ILE A 76 1.98 7.74 12.57
N LEU A 77 1.64 7.03 11.50
CA LEU A 77 1.82 7.52 10.14
C LEU A 77 0.76 8.58 9.83
N THR A 78 1.19 9.74 9.34
CA THR A 78 0.30 10.82 8.92
C THR A 78 0.37 11.05 7.41
N ILE A 79 -0.65 11.72 6.86
CA ILE A 79 -0.67 12.11 5.44
C ILE A 79 0.55 12.97 5.08
N ARG A 80 1.05 13.78 6.02
CA ARG A 80 2.23 14.62 5.82
C ARG A 80 3.48 13.79 5.54
N ASP A 81 3.65 12.68 6.24
CA ASP A 81 4.81 11.78 6.06
C ASP A 81 4.77 11.14 4.67
N THR A 82 3.58 10.70 4.23
CA THR A 82 3.38 10.16 2.87
C THR A 82 3.69 11.21 1.80
N GLN A 83 3.22 12.45 1.98
CA GLN A 83 3.50 13.55 1.05
C GLN A 83 4.99 13.88 0.98
N LEU A 84 5.69 13.88 2.11
CA LEU A 84 7.13 14.12 2.17
C LEU A 84 7.89 13.04 1.40
N MET A 85 7.58 11.76 1.62
CA MET A 85 8.25 10.67 0.93
C MET A 85 7.99 10.69 -0.58
N ILE A 86 6.74 10.93 -1.04
CA ILE A 86 6.45 11.04 -2.48
C ILE A 86 7.30 12.17 -3.11
N LYS A 87 7.45 13.31 -2.42
CA LYS A 87 8.31 14.40 -2.87
C LYS A 87 9.77 13.96 -2.97
N THR A 88 10.31 13.31 -1.94
CA THR A 88 11.68 12.81 -1.95
C THR A 88 11.94 11.83 -3.10
N VAL A 89 11.05 10.86 -3.31
CA VAL A 89 11.16 9.90 -4.43
C VAL A 89 11.12 10.62 -5.78
N LYS A 90 10.26 11.64 -5.93
CA LYS A 90 10.21 12.46 -7.16
C LYS A 90 11.48 13.29 -7.39
N THR A 91 12.15 13.74 -6.33
CA THR A 91 13.38 14.54 -6.44
C THR A 91 14.61 13.70 -6.72
N LEU A 92 14.63 12.44 -6.29
CA LEU A 92 15.74 11.50 -6.56
C LEU A 92 15.67 10.87 -7.96
N ARG A 93 14.55 11.02 -8.66
CA ARG A 93 14.36 10.58 -10.04
C ARG A 93 14.61 11.73 -11.00
#